data_AF-A0A3N2KVK7-F1
#
_entry.id   AF-A0A3N2KVK7-F1
#
_cell.length_a   1.000
_cell.length_b   1.000
_cell.length_c   1.000
_cell.angle_alpha   90.00
_cell.angle_beta   90.00
_cell.angle_gamma   90.00
#
_symmetry.space_group_name_H-M   'P 1'
#
loop_
_entity.id
_entity.type
_entity.pdbx_description
1 polymer ?
#
loop_
_entity_poly.entity_id
_entity_poly.type
_entity_poly.pdbx_seq_one_letter_code
_entity_poly.pdbx_strand_id
1 'polypeptide(L)'
;MEKTWRWFGPNDKITLEMLRQIGVEGIVTALHHIPNGEVWSLEEVEKMKNFIEKAGLRWSVVESLPVSESIKYAGPDRDQLIENYKESLRNLGKAGVKTICYNFMPVLDWARTDLEYPNPDGTSNLYFNRAEFAYFDIHILKREGAEKDYTDEILARVDELKKTMDKEGEKRLVENIIVKTQGFVNGNISESDLAPVQKFRELLALYDGIDADQLRENMKYFLEAIMPVCDEYDINMCVHPDDPPLQILGLPRIVTCDADIKAFLDAVPNPHNGLTFCAGSLSAGAHNDVPELAKKYADRTHFVHARICNVMPNGDFKESTHLDPRLIDVVRTFEEKRPGVPMRVDHAPLMLGDEKMGYNAGYSFHGRMLALGMVSGIMATINAEKGC
;
A
#
# COMPACT_ATOMS: atom_id res chain seq x y z
N MET A 1 -8.38 -14.53 -11.82
CA MET A 1 -7.24 -13.81 -11.22
C MET A 1 -6.24 -14.83 -10.72
N GLU A 2 -4.96 -14.46 -10.69
CA GLU A 2 -3.91 -15.30 -10.09
C GLU A 2 -3.79 -15.00 -8.59
N LYS A 3 -3.83 -16.03 -7.75
CA LYS A 3 -3.71 -15.88 -6.30
C LYS A 3 -2.26 -15.69 -5.88
N THR A 4 -1.94 -14.49 -5.45
CA THR A 4 -0.60 -14.12 -4.99
C THR A 4 -0.55 -13.76 -3.50
N TRP A 5 0.64 -13.78 -2.92
CA TRP A 5 0.86 -13.47 -1.51
C TRP A 5 2.06 -12.55 -1.30
N ARG A 6 1.90 -11.51 -0.46
CA ARG A 6 3.03 -10.66 -0.04
C ARG A 6 3.88 -11.38 0.99
N TRP A 7 5.11 -11.69 0.63
CA TRP A 7 6.12 -12.38 1.42
C TRP A 7 7.38 -11.51 1.53
N PHE A 8 7.87 -11.27 2.75
CA PHE A 8 8.92 -10.29 3.01
C PHE A 8 10.36 -10.81 2.84
N GLY A 9 10.52 -11.99 2.25
CA GLY A 9 11.82 -12.60 1.97
C GLY A 9 12.20 -13.70 2.97
N PRO A 10 13.43 -14.24 2.88
CA PRO A 10 13.86 -15.43 3.63
C PRO A 10 13.75 -15.35 5.16
N ASN A 11 13.65 -14.14 5.72
CA ASN A 11 13.50 -13.92 7.15
C ASN A 11 12.04 -13.80 7.61
N ASP A 12 11.07 -13.84 6.68
CA ASP A 12 9.66 -13.89 7.00
C ASP A 12 9.35 -15.21 7.72
N LYS A 13 8.59 -15.12 8.81
CA LYS A 13 8.16 -16.28 9.61
C LYS A 13 7.17 -17.17 8.82
N ILE A 14 6.52 -16.60 7.81
CA ILE A 14 5.69 -17.32 6.86
C ILE A 14 6.60 -17.87 5.76
N THR A 15 6.70 -19.20 5.65
CA THR A 15 7.57 -19.83 4.66
C THR A 15 6.86 -20.05 3.33
N LEU A 16 7.63 -20.18 2.24
CA LEU A 16 7.06 -20.47 0.91
C LEU A 16 6.33 -21.82 0.87
N GLU A 17 6.76 -22.82 1.66
CA GLU A 17 6.10 -24.11 1.79
C GLU A 17 4.72 -23.98 2.44
N MET A 18 4.57 -23.10 3.44
CA MET A 18 3.26 -22.81 4.04
C MET A 18 2.32 -22.20 3.01
N LEU A 19 2.83 -21.26 2.19
CA LEU A 19 2.04 -20.59 1.16
C LEU A 19 1.55 -21.55 0.07
N ARG A 20 2.37 -22.55 -0.29
CA ARG A 20 1.95 -23.60 -1.22
C ARG A 20 0.79 -24.44 -0.71
N GLN A 21 0.77 -24.75 0.59
CA GLN A 21 -0.28 -25.56 1.20
C GLN A 21 -1.66 -24.90 1.11
N ILE A 22 -1.72 -23.56 1.05
CA ILE A 22 -2.96 -22.80 1.03
C ILE A 22 -3.34 -22.32 -0.39
N GLY A 23 -2.65 -22.84 -1.41
CA GLY A 23 -2.99 -22.61 -2.81
C GLY A 23 -2.59 -21.22 -3.34
N VAL A 24 -1.54 -20.61 -2.79
CA VAL A 24 -0.85 -19.47 -3.41
C VAL A 24 -0.12 -19.96 -4.66
N GLU A 25 -0.23 -19.18 -5.74
CA GLU A 25 0.35 -19.48 -7.06
C GLU A 25 1.58 -18.60 -7.33
N GLY A 26 1.48 -17.33 -6.95
CA GLY A 26 2.52 -16.32 -7.13
C GLY A 26 2.95 -15.63 -5.84
N ILE A 27 4.18 -15.16 -5.80
CA ILE A 27 4.73 -14.34 -4.72
C ILE A 27 4.79 -12.89 -5.16
N VAL A 28 4.36 -12.04 -4.25
CA VAL A 28 4.59 -10.60 -4.25
C VAL A 28 5.71 -10.33 -3.25
N THR A 29 6.83 -9.77 -3.70
CA THR A 29 7.96 -9.47 -2.81
C THR A 29 8.77 -8.29 -3.30
N ALA A 30 9.77 -7.87 -2.52
CA ALA A 30 10.74 -6.86 -2.87
C ALA A 30 12.12 -7.24 -2.29
N LEU A 31 13.17 -6.57 -2.77
CA LEU A 31 14.53 -6.74 -2.22
C LEU A 31 14.75 -5.74 -1.08
N HIS A 32 14.09 -6.00 0.07
CA HIS A 32 14.08 -5.11 1.23
C HIS A 32 15.44 -4.82 1.86
N HIS A 33 16.47 -5.63 1.56
CA HIS A 33 17.83 -5.42 2.03
C HIS A 33 18.62 -4.42 1.18
N ILE A 34 18.10 -4.03 0.01
CA ILE A 34 18.72 -3.02 -0.85
C ILE A 34 18.18 -1.64 -0.44
N PRO A 35 19.05 -0.66 -0.12
CA PRO A 35 18.61 0.69 0.24
C PRO A 35 17.78 1.37 -0.85
N ASN A 36 16.90 2.30 -0.46
CA ASN A 36 16.12 3.08 -1.41
C ASN A 36 17.01 3.85 -2.38
N GLY A 37 16.61 3.87 -3.66
CA GLY A 37 17.34 4.58 -4.71
C GLY A 37 18.56 3.84 -5.24
N GLU A 38 18.99 2.75 -4.59
CA GLU A 38 20.07 1.90 -5.10
C GLU A 38 19.57 0.93 -6.18
N VAL A 39 20.47 0.57 -7.09
CA VAL A 39 20.16 -0.34 -8.19
C VAL A 39 19.94 -1.75 -7.67
N TRP A 40 18.81 -2.35 -8.04
CA TRP A 40 18.61 -3.80 -7.91
C TRP A 40 19.40 -4.50 -9.01
N SER A 41 20.55 -5.08 -8.65
CA SER A 41 21.39 -5.80 -9.60
C SER A 41 20.67 -7.03 -10.16
N LEU A 42 20.98 -7.40 -11.40
CA LEU A 42 20.43 -8.61 -12.02
C LEU A 42 20.70 -9.86 -11.16
N GLU A 43 21.88 -9.94 -10.56
CA GLU A 43 22.26 -11.06 -9.68
C GLU A 43 21.31 -11.20 -8.48
N GLU A 44 21.02 -10.11 -7.77
CA GLU A 44 20.14 -10.16 -6.59
C GLU A 44 18.68 -10.45 -6.99
N VAL A 45 18.23 -9.91 -8.13
CA VAL A 45 16.92 -10.22 -8.71
C VAL A 45 16.83 -11.71 -9.06
N GLU A 46 17.79 -12.26 -9.80
CA GLU A 46 17.80 -13.68 -10.19
C GLU A 46 17.91 -14.59 -8.97
N LYS A 47 18.69 -14.22 -7.96
CA LYS A 47 18.80 -14.96 -6.71
C LYS A 47 17.46 -15.08 -5.99
N MET A 48 16.73 -13.97 -5.84
CA MET A 48 15.40 -13.97 -5.22
C MET A 48 14.40 -14.77 -6.07
N LYS A 49 14.38 -14.55 -7.39
CA LYS A 49 13.53 -15.29 -8.33
C LYS A 49 13.78 -16.80 -8.22
N ASN A 50 15.03 -17.23 -8.31
CA ASN A 50 15.42 -18.63 -8.22
C ASN A 50 15.08 -19.24 -6.86
N PHE A 51 15.15 -18.46 -5.77
CA PHE A 51 14.73 -18.91 -4.45
C PHE A 51 13.23 -19.24 -4.43
N ILE A 52 12.40 -18.36 -4.98
CA ILE A 52 10.95 -18.54 -5.07
C ILE A 52 10.60 -19.72 -6.01
N GLU A 53 11.23 -19.80 -7.17
CA GLU A 53 10.98 -20.86 -8.16
C GLU A 53 11.39 -22.24 -7.66
N LYS A 54 12.47 -22.35 -6.88
CA LYS A 54 12.86 -23.62 -6.22
C LYS A 54 11.79 -24.12 -5.24
N ALA A 55 11.04 -23.21 -4.62
CA ALA A 55 9.91 -23.58 -3.79
C ALA A 55 8.71 -24.04 -4.62
N GLY A 56 8.69 -23.83 -5.95
CA GLY A 56 7.57 -24.17 -6.84
C GLY A 56 6.52 -23.07 -6.97
N LEU A 57 6.90 -21.82 -6.71
CA LEU A 57 6.07 -20.62 -6.85
C LEU A 57 6.69 -19.68 -7.89
N ARG A 58 5.96 -18.64 -8.31
CA ARG A 58 6.47 -17.64 -9.27
C ARG A 58 6.59 -16.26 -8.61
N TRP A 59 7.71 -15.57 -8.79
CA TRP A 59 7.76 -14.13 -8.47
C TRP A 59 6.92 -13.36 -9.49
N SER A 60 5.72 -12.97 -9.08
CA SER A 60 4.68 -12.49 -10.01
C SER A 60 4.54 -10.97 -9.97
N VAL A 61 4.77 -10.35 -8.82
CA VAL A 61 4.69 -8.89 -8.64
C VAL A 61 5.81 -8.40 -7.74
N VAL A 62 6.40 -7.26 -8.07
CA VAL A 62 7.25 -6.50 -7.13
C VAL A 62 6.36 -5.58 -6.30
N GLU A 63 6.43 -5.65 -4.97
CA GLU A 63 5.76 -4.69 -4.07
C GLU A 63 6.63 -4.33 -2.86
N SER A 64 7.42 -3.26 -2.94
CA SER A 64 7.54 -2.30 -4.05
C SER A 64 8.97 -2.15 -4.53
N LEU A 65 9.13 -1.63 -5.75
CA LEU A 65 10.36 -0.94 -6.12
C LEU A 65 10.18 0.52 -5.66
N PRO A 66 10.80 0.93 -4.54
CA PRO A 66 10.47 2.18 -3.88
C PRO A 66 10.88 3.39 -4.72
N VAL A 67 9.96 4.34 -4.86
CA VAL A 67 10.27 5.66 -5.45
C VAL A 67 10.87 6.53 -4.35
N SER A 68 12.12 6.93 -4.52
CA SER A 68 12.84 7.77 -3.56
C SER A 68 12.17 9.13 -3.35
N GLU A 69 12.22 9.67 -2.13
CA GLU A 69 11.57 10.94 -1.78
C GLU A 69 12.01 12.10 -2.68
N SER A 70 13.30 12.17 -3.05
CA SER A 70 13.81 13.22 -3.96
C SER A 70 13.16 13.22 -5.33
N ILE A 71 12.71 12.06 -5.83
CA ILE A 71 11.91 12.00 -7.05
C ILE A 71 10.55 12.68 -6.82
N LYS A 72 9.93 12.43 -5.66
CA LYS A 72 8.60 12.95 -5.32
C LYS A 72 8.61 14.46 -5.07
N TYR A 73 9.59 14.99 -4.35
CA TYR A 73 9.70 16.44 -4.07
C TYR A 73 10.52 17.22 -5.12
N ALA A 74 11.00 16.56 -6.18
CA ALA A 74 11.86 17.14 -7.22
C ALA A 74 13.20 17.69 -6.69
N GLY A 75 13.88 16.92 -5.84
CA GLY A 75 15.20 17.25 -5.33
C GLY A 75 16.33 17.21 -6.37
N PRO A 76 17.52 17.72 -6.01
CA PRO A 76 18.62 17.93 -6.94
C PRO A 76 19.23 16.63 -7.48
N ASP A 77 19.07 15.50 -6.79
CA ASP A 77 19.56 14.18 -7.16
C ASP A 77 18.50 13.29 -7.86
N ARG A 78 17.29 13.82 -8.12
CA ARG A 78 16.16 13.06 -8.69
C ARG A 78 16.52 12.36 -10.00
N ASP A 79 17.30 12.98 -10.88
CA ASP A 79 17.59 12.42 -12.20
C ASP A 79 18.51 11.20 -12.10
N GLN A 80 19.50 11.23 -11.19
CA GLN A 80 20.34 10.06 -10.92
C GLN A 80 19.52 8.92 -10.30
N LEU A 81 18.61 9.23 -9.38
CA LEU A 81 17.71 8.25 -8.78
C LEU A 81 16.77 7.63 -9.82
N ILE A 82 16.30 8.41 -10.79
CA ILE A 82 15.50 7.92 -11.93
C ILE A 82 16.33 6.96 -12.80
N GLU A 83 17.61 7.26 -13.07
CA GLU A 83 18.48 6.33 -13.81
C GLU A 83 18.71 5.02 -13.06
N ASN A 84 18.88 5.06 -11.73
CA ASN A 84 18.98 3.86 -10.91
C ASN A 84 17.67 3.05 -10.91
N TYR A 85 16.53 3.73 -10.89
CA TYR A 85 15.21 3.11 -10.98
C TYR A 85 15.03 2.41 -12.32
N LYS A 86 15.39 3.08 -13.43
CA LYS A 86 15.39 2.49 -14.78
C LYS A 86 16.25 1.22 -14.86
N GLU A 87 17.45 1.24 -14.29
CA GLU A 87 18.31 0.06 -14.31
C GLU A 87 17.73 -1.11 -13.52
N SER A 88 17.12 -0.83 -12.36
CA SER A 88 16.38 -1.83 -11.60
C SER A 88 15.22 -2.43 -12.43
N LEU A 89 14.47 -1.59 -13.15
CA LEU A 89 13.42 -2.05 -14.07
C LEU A 89 13.99 -2.94 -15.18
N ARG A 90 15.10 -2.56 -15.83
CA ARG A 90 15.75 -3.41 -16.85
C ARG A 90 16.12 -4.78 -16.29
N ASN A 91 16.66 -4.83 -15.09
CA ASN A 91 17.08 -6.08 -14.45
C ASN A 91 15.89 -6.97 -14.08
N LEU A 92 14.81 -6.39 -13.56
CA LEU A 92 13.54 -7.08 -13.33
C LEU A 92 12.94 -7.61 -14.64
N GLY A 93 12.93 -6.78 -15.69
CA GLY A 93 12.48 -7.13 -17.04
C GLY A 93 13.26 -8.30 -17.64
N LYS A 94 14.61 -8.27 -17.58
CA LYS A 94 15.49 -9.38 -18.00
C LYS A 94 15.21 -10.67 -17.24
N ALA A 95 14.91 -10.57 -15.95
CA ALA A 95 14.52 -11.71 -15.13
C ALA A 95 13.07 -12.18 -15.37
N GLY A 96 12.27 -11.44 -16.14
CA GLY A 96 10.87 -11.77 -16.45
C GLY A 96 9.87 -11.38 -15.36
N VAL A 97 10.24 -10.53 -14.41
CA VAL A 97 9.34 -9.99 -13.39
C VAL A 97 8.78 -8.66 -13.91
N LYS A 98 7.52 -8.69 -14.38
CA LYS A 98 6.95 -7.66 -15.26
C LYS A 98 5.83 -6.81 -14.65
N THR A 99 5.44 -7.04 -13.40
CA THR A 99 4.40 -6.23 -12.74
C THR A 99 5.00 -5.56 -11.51
N ILE A 100 5.08 -4.23 -11.52
CA ILE A 100 5.79 -3.45 -10.50
C ILE A 100 4.81 -2.51 -9.79
N CYS A 101 4.44 -2.89 -8.57
CA CYS A 101 3.67 -2.05 -7.68
C CYS A 101 4.58 -1.01 -7.02
N TYR A 102 4.13 0.24 -7.04
CA TYR A 102 4.80 1.38 -6.40
C TYR A 102 3.74 2.35 -5.88
N ASN A 103 4.13 3.33 -5.07
CA ASN A 103 3.27 4.46 -4.72
C ASN A 103 4.04 5.78 -4.87
N PHE A 104 3.31 6.88 -4.85
CA PHE A 104 3.87 8.23 -4.88
C PHE A 104 3.46 9.05 -3.65
N MET A 105 3.17 8.35 -2.54
CA MET A 105 2.75 8.97 -1.29
C MET A 105 3.93 9.72 -0.65
N PRO A 106 3.81 11.03 -0.35
CA PRO A 106 4.86 11.79 0.32
C PRO A 106 5.06 11.36 1.77
N VAL A 107 6.31 11.08 2.17
CA VAL A 107 6.76 10.80 3.54
C VAL A 107 6.13 9.56 4.21
N LEU A 108 4.80 9.56 4.39
CA LEU A 108 4.00 8.45 4.89
C LEU A 108 3.48 7.60 3.74
N ASP A 109 3.78 6.31 3.78
CA ASP A 109 3.16 5.28 2.96
C ASP A 109 1.70 5.08 3.42
N TRP A 110 1.36 3.96 4.06
CA TRP A 110 0.04 3.78 4.66
C TRP A 110 0.01 4.22 6.14
N ALA A 111 -1.15 4.71 6.62
CA ALA A 111 -1.31 5.18 8.01
C ALA A 111 -2.48 4.52 8.75
N ARG A 112 -2.25 4.14 10.01
CA ARG A 112 -3.24 3.64 10.98
C ARG A 112 -2.86 4.17 12.37
N THR A 113 -3.84 4.37 13.24
CA THR A 113 -3.60 4.86 14.62
C THR A 113 -3.61 3.73 15.64
N ASP A 114 -4.33 2.64 15.33
CA ASP A 114 -4.35 1.42 16.12
C ASP A 114 -4.15 0.21 15.21
N LEU A 115 -3.23 -0.67 15.61
CA LEU A 115 -2.82 -1.84 14.84
C LEU A 115 -3.49 -3.13 15.34
N GLU A 116 -4.18 -3.09 16.47
CA GLU A 116 -4.84 -4.23 17.11
C GLU A 116 -6.23 -3.86 17.64
N TYR A 117 -6.97 -3.03 16.91
CA TYR A 117 -8.30 -2.58 17.30
C TYR A 117 -9.26 -3.77 17.41
N PRO A 118 -9.89 -4.01 18.58
CA PRO A 118 -10.61 -5.25 18.85
C PRO A 118 -11.94 -5.34 18.10
N ASN A 119 -12.28 -6.56 17.66
CA ASN A 119 -13.60 -6.90 17.15
C ASN A 119 -14.42 -7.69 18.19
N PRO A 120 -15.77 -7.70 18.07
CA PRO A 120 -16.64 -8.43 18.99
C PRO A 120 -16.43 -9.96 19.01
N ASP A 121 -15.82 -10.53 17.96
CA ASP A 121 -15.57 -11.97 17.83
C ASP A 121 -14.21 -12.41 18.40
N GLY A 122 -13.44 -11.49 18.99
CA GLY A 122 -12.13 -11.74 19.58
C GLY A 122 -10.96 -11.64 18.59
N THR A 123 -11.20 -11.33 17.32
CA THR A 123 -10.15 -10.91 16.38
C THR A 123 -9.82 -9.43 16.57
N SER A 124 -8.76 -8.93 15.92
CA SER A 124 -8.51 -7.49 15.82
C SER A 124 -8.16 -7.06 14.40
N ASN A 125 -8.40 -5.79 14.08
CA ASN A 125 -8.09 -5.20 12.78
C ASN A 125 -7.28 -3.92 12.94
N LEU A 126 -6.66 -3.51 11.84
CA LEU A 126 -6.11 -2.17 11.71
C LEU A 126 -7.23 -1.13 11.72
N TYR A 127 -7.02 -0.02 12.41
CA TYR A 127 -7.98 1.07 12.55
C TYR A 127 -7.32 2.43 12.39
N PHE A 128 -8.05 3.35 11.77
CA PHE A 128 -7.67 4.75 11.66
C PHE A 128 -8.70 5.61 12.37
N ASN A 129 -8.30 6.14 13.53
CA ASN A 129 -9.07 7.13 14.27
C ASN A 129 -8.66 8.54 13.82
N ARG A 130 -9.58 9.30 13.21
CA ARG A 130 -9.27 10.64 12.71
C ARG A 130 -8.85 11.60 13.82
N ALA A 131 -9.44 11.46 15.01
CA ALA A 131 -9.12 12.32 16.14
C ALA A 131 -7.78 11.94 16.80
N GLU A 132 -7.41 10.67 16.88
CA GLU A 132 -6.06 10.31 17.34
C GLU A 132 -4.98 10.76 16.34
N PHE A 133 -5.26 10.67 15.04
CA PHE A 133 -4.32 11.16 14.03
C PHE A 133 -4.17 12.69 14.10
N ALA A 134 -5.27 13.42 14.28
CA ALA A 134 -5.24 14.86 14.53
C ALA A 134 -4.53 15.24 15.83
N TYR A 135 -4.75 14.48 16.90
CA TYR A 135 -4.04 14.63 18.17
C TYR A 135 -2.52 14.47 17.96
N PHE A 136 -2.12 13.43 17.22
CA PHE A 136 -0.73 13.21 16.86
C PHE A 136 -0.15 14.42 16.10
N ASP A 137 -0.83 14.91 15.07
CA ASP A 137 -0.35 16.04 14.27
C ASP A 137 -0.20 17.33 15.10
N ILE A 138 -1.22 17.67 15.89
CA ILE A 138 -1.30 18.92 16.65
C ILE A 138 -0.41 18.89 17.90
N HIS A 139 -0.40 17.79 18.67
CA HIS A 139 0.19 17.76 20.00
C HIS A 139 1.53 17.01 20.10
N ILE A 140 1.75 16.00 19.25
CA ILE A 140 2.97 15.19 19.26
C ILE A 140 3.95 15.71 18.20
N LEU A 141 3.51 15.73 16.95
CA LEU A 141 4.26 16.27 15.83
C LEU A 141 4.37 17.79 15.92
N LYS A 142 3.33 18.47 16.41
CA LYS A 142 3.28 19.93 16.59
C LYS A 142 3.55 20.67 15.28
N ARG A 143 2.93 20.21 14.19
CA ARG A 143 3.05 20.88 12.90
C ARG A 143 2.33 22.22 12.97
N GLU A 144 2.98 23.27 12.47
CA GLU A 144 2.46 24.63 12.54
C GLU A 144 1.14 24.76 11.76
N GLY A 145 0.09 25.24 12.42
CA GLY A 145 -1.22 25.46 11.81
C GLY A 145 -2.01 24.19 11.48
N ALA A 146 -1.62 23.03 12.01
CA ALA A 146 -2.27 21.75 11.75
C ALA A 146 -3.76 21.74 12.08
N GLU A 147 -4.21 22.53 13.05
CA GLU A 147 -5.62 22.63 13.45
C GLU A 147 -6.53 23.03 12.29
N LYS A 148 -6.02 23.75 11.29
CA LYS A 148 -6.79 24.22 10.12
C LYS A 148 -7.16 23.09 9.16
N ASP A 149 -6.49 21.95 9.24
CA ASP A 149 -6.72 20.81 8.35
C ASP A 149 -7.83 19.87 8.88
N TYR A 150 -8.38 20.18 10.06
CA TYR A 150 -9.38 19.37 10.73
C TYR A 150 -10.70 20.13 10.93
N THR A 151 -11.81 19.39 10.89
CA THR A 151 -13.14 19.96 11.14
C THR A 151 -13.37 20.20 12.63
N ASP A 152 -14.32 21.08 12.97
CA ASP A 152 -14.71 21.35 14.36
C ASP A 152 -15.12 20.08 15.12
N GLU A 153 -15.76 19.12 14.44
CA GLU A 153 -16.12 17.82 15.02
C GLU A 153 -14.89 16.98 15.40
N ILE A 154 -13.86 16.96 14.53
CA ILE A 154 -12.61 16.26 14.82
C ILE A 154 -11.87 16.97 15.95
N LEU A 155 -11.80 18.31 15.93
CA LEU A 155 -11.15 19.09 16.99
C LEU A 155 -11.82 18.89 18.35
N ALA A 156 -13.15 18.84 18.41
CA ALA A 156 -13.88 18.53 19.64
C ALA A 156 -13.52 17.13 20.18
N ARG A 157 -13.35 16.13 19.30
CA ARG A 157 -12.88 14.78 19.70
C ARG A 157 -11.43 14.81 20.17
N VAL A 158 -10.56 15.63 19.57
CA VAL A 158 -9.17 15.84 20.03
C VAL A 158 -9.16 16.44 21.44
N ASP A 159 -10.02 17.42 21.72
CA ASP A 159 -10.15 18.03 23.04
C ASP A 159 -10.59 17.02 24.11
N GLU A 160 -11.50 16.09 23.76
CA GLU A 160 -11.87 14.99 24.66
C GLU A 160 -10.72 14.01 24.87
N LEU A 161 -10.01 13.60 23.81
CA LEU A 161 -8.84 12.71 23.91
C LEU A 161 -7.76 13.31 24.81
N LYS A 162 -7.53 14.63 24.71
CA LYS A 162 -6.52 15.34 25.50
C LYS A 162 -6.73 15.26 27.01
N LYS A 163 -7.97 15.07 27.47
CA LYS A 163 -8.27 14.93 28.91
C LYS A 163 -7.73 13.62 29.49
N THR A 164 -7.57 12.59 28.65
CA THR A 164 -7.17 11.24 29.07
C THR A 164 -5.87 10.76 28.46
N MET A 165 -5.34 11.42 27.42
CA MET A 165 -4.09 11.04 26.78
C MET A 165 -2.92 11.18 27.74
N ASP A 166 -2.14 10.11 27.88
CA ASP A 166 -0.92 10.06 28.67
C ASP A 166 0.31 9.75 27.79
N LYS A 167 1.49 9.67 28.41
CA LYS A 167 2.75 9.45 27.70
C LYS A 167 2.82 8.08 27.01
N GLU A 168 2.18 7.05 27.56
CA GLU A 168 2.16 5.73 26.94
C GLU A 168 1.23 5.73 25.71
N GLY A 169 0.10 6.44 25.78
CA GLY A 169 -0.77 6.69 24.64
C GLY A 169 -0.07 7.48 23.52
N GLU A 170 0.64 8.55 23.86
CA GLU A 170 1.44 9.32 22.89
C GLU A 170 2.53 8.45 22.24
N LYS A 171 3.26 7.68 23.05
CA LYS A 171 4.29 6.75 22.57
C LYS A 171 3.70 5.71 21.63
N ARG A 172 2.55 5.12 21.95
CA ARG A 172 1.83 4.17 21.09
C ARG A 172 1.46 4.81 19.74
N LEU A 173 0.99 6.06 19.73
CA LEU A 173 0.69 6.77 18.48
C LEU A 173 1.94 6.99 17.63
N VAL A 174 3.07 7.39 18.23
CA VAL A 174 4.36 7.49 17.52
C VAL A 174 4.79 6.14 16.96
N GLU A 175 4.71 5.08 17.76
CA GLU A 175 5.05 3.73 17.33
C GLU A 175 4.18 3.27 16.16
N ASN A 176 2.86 3.48 16.23
CA ASN A 176 1.94 3.04 15.18
C ASN A 176 2.05 3.88 13.90
N ILE A 177 2.03 5.21 14.00
CA ILE A 177 1.96 6.13 12.85
C ILE A 177 3.32 6.31 12.16
N ILE A 178 4.43 6.29 12.93
CA ILE A 178 5.76 6.53 12.38
C ILE A 178 6.57 5.23 12.29
N VAL A 179 6.71 4.48 13.38
CA VAL A 179 7.72 3.41 13.44
C VAL A 179 7.26 2.16 12.71
N LYS A 180 6.12 1.59 13.11
CA LYS A 180 5.62 0.30 12.63
C LYS A 180 5.11 0.37 11.20
N THR A 181 4.34 1.39 10.85
CA THR A 181 3.73 1.50 9.50
C THR A 181 4.76 1.89 8.43
N GLN A 182 5.79 2.67 8.78
CA GLN A 182 6.80 3.12 7.82
C GLN A 182 8.04 2.22 7.78
N GLY A 183 8.40 1.62 8.92
CA GLY A 183 9.68 0.95 9.14
C GLY A 183 9.99 -0.22 8.21
N PHE A 184 8.98 -1.00 7.83
CA PHE A 184 9.17 -2.16 6.95
C PHE A 184 8.78 -1.92 5.49
N VAL A 185 8.15 -0.78 5.19
CA VAL A 185 7.60 -0.50 3.85
C VAL A 185 8.48 0.46 3.07
N ASN A 186 8.80 1.62 3.63
CA ASN A 186 9.48 2.67 2.88
C ASN A 186 10.95 2.83 3.25
N GLY A 187 11.47 2.19 4.31
CA GLY A 187 12.90 2.23 4.70
C GLY A 187 13.44 3.61 5.09
N ASN A 188 12.66 4.69 4.99
CA ASN A 188 13.06 6.04 5.38
C ASN A 188 13.17 6.16 6.90
N ILE A 189 12.41 5.36 7.63
CA ILE A 189 12.41 5.27 9.09
C ILE A 189 12.72 3.83 9.48
N SER A 190 13.46 3.64 10.57
CA SER A 190 13.81 2.34 11.11
C SER A 190 13.29 2.20 12.53
N GLU A 191 12.98 0.97 12.97
CA GLU A 191 12.67 0.68 14.37
C GLU A 191 13.82 1.03 15.33
N SER A 192 15.04 1.22 14.81
CA SER A 192 16.21 1.64 15.57
C SER A 192 16.38 3.17 15.68
N ASP A 193 15.52 3.97 15.06
CA ASP A 193 15.64 5.44 15.11
C ASP A 193 15.38 5.96 16.53
N LEU A 194 16.35 6.70 17.09
CA LEU A 194 16.27 7.22 18.47
C LEU A 194 15.36 8.45 18.63
N ALA A 195 15.05 9.13 17.52
CA ALA A 195 14.23 10.35 17.51
C ALA A 195 13.26 10.35 16.30
N PRO A 196 12.32 9.38 16.22
CA PRO A 196 11.50 9.17 15.04
C PRO A 196 10.64 10.38 14.68
N VAL A 197 10.10 11.11 15.67
CA VAL A 197 9.29 12.33 15.43
C VAL A 197 10.14 13.45 14.79
N GLN A 198 11.40 13.61 15.22
CA GLN A 198 12.25 14.67 14.68
C GLN A 198 12.65 14.38 13.23
N LYS A 199 13.06 13.14 12.96
CA LYS A 199 13.35 12.67 11.60
C LYS A 199 12.12 12.81 10.69
N PHE A 200 10.94 12.50 11.22
CA PHE A 200 9.68 12.67 10.51
C PHE A 200 9.40 14.14 10.14
N ARG A 201 9.65 15.09 11.06
CA ARG A 201 9.56 16.54 10.74
C ARG A 201 10.53 16.96 9.62
N GLU A 202 11.75 16.45 9.64
CA GLU A 202 12.75 16.75 8.62
C GLU A 202 12.32 16.26 7.23
N LEU A 203 11.68 15.08 7.17
CA LEU A 203 11.11 14.56 5.93
C LEU A 203 9.92 15.41 5.44
N LEU A 204 9.04 15.86 6.34
CA LEU A 204 7.92 16.74 5.98
C LEU A 204 8.40 18.07 5.39
N ALA A 205 9.45 18.67 5.97
CA ALA A 205 10.00 19.95 5.51
C ALA A 205 10.53 19.91 4.05
N LEU A 206 10.85 18.73 3.52
CA LEU A 206 11.26 18.57 2.11
C LEU A 206 10.14 18.89 1.12
N TYR A 207 8.89 18.88 1.58
CA TYR A 207 7.70 19.14 0.77
C TYR A 207 7.12 20.55 0.97
N ASP A 208 7.82 21.44 1.69
CA ASP A 208 7.39 22.82 1.88
C ASP A 208 7.16 23.52 0.54
N GLY A 209 5.93 23.99 0.31
CA GLY A 209 5.52 24.65 -0.93
C GLY A 209 5.17 23.73 -2.10
N ILE A 210 5.17 22.41 -1.90
CA ILE A 210 4.72 21.44 -2.90
C ILE A 210 3.24 21.15 -2.68
N ASP A 211 2.41 21.68 -3.58
CA ASP A 211 0.99 21.39 -3.62
C ASP A 211 0.67 20.15 -4.50
N ALA A 212 -0.62 19.86 -4.65
CA ALA A 212 -1.08 18.70 -5.42
C ALA A 212 -0.71 18.79 -6.91
N ASP A 213 -0.72 19.99 -7.50
CA ASP A 213 -0.41 20.16 -8.92
C ASP A 213 1.09 19.97 -9.15
N GLN A 214 1.93 20.53 -8.29
CA GLN A 214 3.38 20.31 -8.34
C GLN A 214 3.74 18.83 -8.12
N LEU A 215 3.08 18.13 -7.17
CA LEU A 215 3.32 16.70 -6.96
C LEU A 215 2.90 15.86 -8.18
N ARG A 216 1.79 16.22 -8.85
CA ARG A 216 1.36 15.57 -10.11
C ARG A 216 2.38 15.77 -11.23
N GLU A 217 2.91 16.98 -11.38
CA GLU A 217 3.96 17.25 -12.38
C GLU A 217 5.25 16.48 -12.07
N ASN A 218 5.62 16.35 -10.78
CA ASN A 218 6.77 15.53 -10.38
C ASN A 218 6.54 14.04 -10.69
N MET A 219 5.34 13.51 -10.40
CA MET A 219 4.96 12.15 -10.73
C MET A 219 4.96 11.90 -12.25
N LYS A 220 4.43 12.85 -13.02
CA LYS A 220 4.45 12.80 -14.48
C LYS A 220 5.87 12.77 -15.03
N TYR A 221 6.75 13.64 -14.54
CA TYR A 221 8.17 13.67 -14.94
C TYR A 221 8.86 12.32 -14.70
N PHE A 222 8.63 11.72 -13.53
CA PHE A 222 9.11 10.37 -13.21
C PHE A 222 8.59 9.33 -14.22
N LEU A 223 7.28 9.31 -14.46
CA LEU A 223 6.64 8.33 -15.34
C LEU A 223 7.12 8.45 -16.78
N GLU A 224 7.10 9.66 -17.36
CA GLU A 224 7.58 9.92 -18.72
C GLU A 224 9.03 9.44 -18.90
N ALA A 225 9.86 9.61 -17.87
CA ALA A 225 11.23 9.13 -17.90
C ALA A 225 11.33 7.60 -17.93
N ILE A 226 10.54 6.87 -17.13
CA ILE A 226 10.67 5.40 -17.00
C ILE A 226 9.88 4.62 -18.07
N MET A 227 8.85 5.20 -18.70
CA MET A 227 8.01 4.50 -19.67
C MET A 227 8.78 3.86 -20.84
N PRO A 228 9.81 4.48 -21.45
CA PRO A 228 10.57 3.82 -22.51
C PRO A 228 11.22 2.49 -22.10
N VAL A 229 11.64 2.35 -20.84
CA VAL A 229 12.15 1.08 -20.31
C VAL A 229 11.02 0.08 -20.11
N CYS A 230 9.85 0.57 -19.68
CA CYS A 230 8.66 -0.26 -19.53
C CYS A 230 8.22 -0.84 -20.88
N ASP A 231 8.23 -0.03 -21.95
CA ASP A 231 7.95 -0.47 -23.32
C ASP A 231 8.97 -1.51 -23.82
N GLU A 232 10.27 -1.31 -23.54
CA GLU A 232 11.34 -2.21 -23.98
C GLU A 232 11.24 -3.61 -23.35
N TYR A 233 10.91 -3.67 -22.06
CA TYR A 233 10.89 -4.93 -21.30
C TYR A 233 9.48 -5.47 -21.03
N ASP A 234 8.45 -4.82 -21.57
CA ASP A 234 7.03 -5.18 -21.36
C ASP A 234 6.69 -5.21 -19.86
N ILE A 235 7.08 -4.15 -19.15
CA ILE A 235 6.86 -3.99 -17.70
C ILE A 235 5.64 -3.13 -17.46
N ASN A 236 4.68 -3.65 -16.70
CA ASN A 236 3.54 -2.91 -16.21
C ASN A 236 3.86 -2.25 -14.87
N MET A 237 3.92 -0.92 -14.86
CA MET A 237 3.94 -0.12 -13.65
C MET A 237 2.52 0.05 -13.12
N CYS A 238 2.30 -0.26 -11.85
CA CYS A 238 0.97 -0.22 -11.27
C CYS A 238 0.93 0.56 -9.95
N VAL A 239 0.52 1.84 -10.03
CA VAL A 239 0.49 2.71 -8.84
C VAL A 239 -0.56 2.23 -7.85
N HIS A 240 -0.16 2.10 -6.60
CA HIS A 240 -1.05 1.86 -5.47
C HIS A 240 -1.68 3.19 -5.02
N PRO A 241 -3.00 3.24 -4.78
CA PRO A 241 -3.67 4.45 -4.29
C PRO A 241 -3.17 4.87 -2.91
N ASP A 242 -3.42 6.13 -2.56
CA ASP A 242 -3.03 6.63 -1.24
C ASP A 242 -3.85 5.97 -0.12
N ASP A 243 -3.23 5.62 1.01
CA ASP A 243 -3.89 4.97 2.16
C ASP A 243 -3.63 5.70 3.50
N PRO A 244 -4.58 6.46 4.07
CA PRO A 244 -5.92 6.71 3.55
C PRO A 244 -5.96 7.62 2.31
N PRO A 245 -7.03 7.57 1.50
CA PRO A 245 -7.20 8.36 0.29
C PRO A 245 -7.73 9.76 0.62
N LEU A 246 -7.00 10.48 1.47
CA LEU A 246 -7.32 11.84 1.92
C LEU A 246 -6.05 12.58 2.32
N GLN A 247 -6.09 13.91 2.22
CA GLN A 247 -4.96 14.76 2.59
C GLN A 247 -4.63 14.61 4.08
N ILE A 248 -3.36 14.38 4.41
CA ILE A 248 -2.90 14.23 5.80
C ILE A 248 -1.60 15.02 6.01
N LEU A 249 -1.43 15.59 7.21
CA LEU A 249 -0.22 16.30 7.62
C LEU A 249 0.16 17.51 6.72
N GLY A 250 -0.82 18.13 6.07
CA GLY A 250 -0.58 19.20 5.10
C GLY A 250 0.10 18.76 3.80
N LEU A 251 0.31 17.46 3.59
CA LEU A 251 0.93 16.91 2.39
C LEU A 251 -0.11 16.59 1.31
N PRO A 252 0.21 16.85 0.03
CA PRO A 252 -0.63 16.42 -1.08
C PRO A 252 -0.67 14.89 -1.22
N ARG A 253 -1.86 14.34 -1.41
CA ARG A 253 -2.15 12.97 -1.86
C ARG A 253 -2.93 13.04 -3.18
N ILE A 254 -2.45 12.34 -4.21
CA ILE A 254 -2.82 12.59 -5.61
C ILE A 254 -3.35 11.35 -6.36
N VAL A 255 -3.53 10.23 -5.66
CA VAL A 255 -4.18 9.00 -6.15
C VAL A 255 -5.25 8.56 -5.14
N THR A 256 -6.23 9.43 -4.90
CA THR A 256 -7.23 9.24 -3.83
C THR A 256 -8.64 8.93 -4.33
N CYS A 257 -8.97 9.25 -5.58
CA CYS A 257 -10.34 9.19 -6.10
C CYS A 257 -10.42 9.02 -7.62
N ASP A 258 -11.64 9.01 -8.16
CA ASP A 258 -11.90 8.91 -9.61
C ASP A 258 -11.16 9.98 -10.42
N ALA A 259 -11.26 11.25 -9.99
CA ALA A 259 -10.66 12.38 -10.70
C ALA A 259 -9.13 12.27 -10.73
N ASP A 260 -8.55 11.82 -9.62
CA ASP A 260 -7.12 11.61 -9.46
C ASP A 260 -6.61 10.50 -10.38
N ILE A 261 -7.27 9.34 -10.34
CA ILE A 261 -6.93 8.20 -11.20
C ILE A 261 -7.01 8.60 -12.67
N LYS A 262 -8.07 9.31 -13.06
CA LYS A 262 -8.22 9.80 -14.44
C LYS A 262 -7.07 10.73 -14.82
N ALA A 263 -6.79 11.74 -13.99
CA ALA A 263 -5.72 12.71 -14.25
C ALA A 263 -4.34 12.03 -14.37
N PHE A 264 -4.04 11.06 -13.50
CA PHE A 264 -2.81 10.27 -13.54
C PHE A 264 -2.68 9.46 -14.85
N LEU A 265 -3.75 8.74 -15.24
CA LEU A 265 -3.72 7.91 -16.44
C LEU A 265 -3.66 8.75 -17.73
N ASP A 266 -4.26 9.93 -17.73
CA ASP A 266 -4.25 10.86 -18.86
C ASP A 266 -2.92 11.63 -18.99
N ALA A 267 -2.24 11.91 -17.87
CA ALA A 267 -0.97 12.62 -17.86
C ALA A 267 0.13 11.88 -18.63
N VAL A 268 0.13 10.53 -18.57
CA VAL A 268 1.03 9.67 -19.33
C VAL A 268 0.21 8.51 -19.92
N PRO A 269 -0.37 8.66 -21.13
CA PRO A 269 -1.29 7.70 -21.73
C PRO A 269 -0.57 6.50 -22.36
N ASN A 270 0.22 5.78 -21.56
CA ASN A 270 0.92 4.55 -21.94
C ASN A 270 0.18 3.33 -21.32
N PRO A 271 -0.01 2.21 -22.05
CA PRO A 271 -0.66 1.01 -21.51
C PRO A 271 0.06 0.35 -20.33
N HIS A 272 1.38 0.53 -20.21
CA HIS A 272 2.19 0.10 -19.07
C HIS A 272 2.09 1.03 -17.86
N ASN A 273 1.53 2.22 -18.02
CA ASN A 273 1.16 3.10 -16.91
C ASN A 273 -0.23 2.70 -16.41
N GLY A 274 -0.33 2.00 -15.29
CA GLY A 274 -1.61 1.52 -14.79
C GLY A 274 -1.71 1.51 -13.27
N LEU A 275 -2.66 0.73 -12.77
CA LEU A 275 -3.10 0.75 -11.38
C LEU A 275 -2.83 -0.59 -10.68
N THR A 276 -2.40 -0.48 -9.43
CA THR A 276 -2.73 -1.47 -8.42
C THR A 276 -4.08 -1.08 -7.86
N PHE A 277 -5.14 -1.80 -8.20
CA PHE A 277 -6.48 -1.51 -7.68
C PHE A 277 -6.59 -2.05 -6.27
N CYS A 278 -6.30 -1.19 -5.28
CA CYS A 278 -6.50 -1.52 -3.87
C CYS A 278 -7.88 -1.07 -3.40
N ALA A 279 -8.81 -2.03 -3.32
CA ALA A 279 -10.16 -1.77 -2.85
C ALA A 279 -10.17 -1.30 -1.39
N GLY A 280 -9.23 -1.76 -0.57
CA GLY A 280 -9.06 -1.35 0.82
C GLY A 280 -8.76 0.13 0.97
N SER A 281 -7.69 0.60 0.34
CA SER A 281 -7.30 2.01 0.39
C SER A 281 -8.39 2.90 -0.21
N LEU A 282 -8.91 2.58 -1.40
CA LEU A 282 -9.96 3.40 -2.01
C LEU A 282 -11.25 3.47 -1.16
N SER A 283 -11.66 2.36 -0.53
CA SER A 283 -12.88 2.33 0.30
C SER A 283 -12.71 2.98 1.67
N ALA A 284 -11.49 3.28 2.12
CA ALA A 284 -11.26 4.12 3.29
C ALA A 284 -11.66 5.59 3.07
N GLY A 285 -11.89 6.00 1.81
CA GLY A 285 -12.52 7.27 1.45
C GLY A 285 -14.00 7.08 1.16
N ALA A 286 -14.88 7.62 2.00
CA ALA A 286 -16.33 7.48 1.85
C ALA A 286 -16.89 8.09 0.54
N HIS A 287 -16.12 8.94 -0.13
CA HIS A 287 -16.46 9.53 -1.43
C HIS A 287 -16.29 8.58 -2.62
N ASN A 288 -15.62 7.44 -2.43
CA ASN A 288 -15.33 6.50 -3.52
C ASN A 288 -16.39 5.39 -3.62
N ASP A 289 -17.01 5.27 -4.80
CA ASP A 289 -17.76 4.08 -5.18
C ASP A 289 -16.79 3.03 -5.74
N VAL A 290 -16.25 2.19 -4.86
CA VAL A 290 -15.20 1.23 -5.21
C VAL A 290 -15.62 0.20 -6.26
N PRO A 291 -16.83 -0.42 -6.20
CA PRO A 291 -17.31 -1.26 -7.28
C PRO A 291 -17.36 -0.56 -8.65
N GLU A 292 -17.86 0.68 -8.71
CA GLU A 292 -17.91 1.43 -9.98
C GLU A 292 -16.50 1.81 -10.48
N LEU A 293 -15.60 2.20 -9.58
CA LEU A 293 -14.20 2.44 -9.91
C LEU A 293 -13.53 1.19 -10.50
N ALA A 294 -13.80 0.01 -9.93
CA ALA A 294 -13.27 -1.25 -10.46
C ALA A 294 -13.77 -1.50 -11.89
N LYS A 295 -15.08 -1.30 -12.14
CA LYS A 295 -15.67 -1.47 -13.48
C LYS A 295 -15.07 -0.51 -14.50
N LYS A 296 -14.84 0.74 -14.09
CA LYS A 296 -14.30 1.82 -14.93
C LYS A 296 -12.84 1.60 -15.29
N TYR A 297 -12.02 1.15 -14.34
CA TYR A 297 -10.57 1.10 -14.50
C TYR A 297 -9.99 -0.31 -14.72
N ALA A 298 -10.83 -1.33 -14.86
CA ALA A 298 -10.39 -2.72 -15.05
C ALA A 298 -9.30 -2.88 -16.11
N ASP A 299 -9.46 -2.26 -17.29
CA ASP A 299 -8.52 -2.39 -18.41
C ASP A 299 -7.15 -1.73 -18.16
N ARG A 300 -7.06 -0.87 -17.14
CA ARG A 300 -5.82 -0.20 -16.71
C ARG A 300 -5.27 -0.76 -15.39
N THR A 301 -5.84 -1.83 -14.86
CA THR A 301 -5.37 -2.48 -13.62
C THR A 301 -4.45 -3.65 -13.94
N HIS A 302 -3.22 -3.63 -13.42
CA HIS A 302 -2.25 -4.73 -13.57
C HIS A 302 -2.10 -5.57 -12.30
N PHE A 303 -2.65 -5.12 -11.19
CA PHE A 303 -2.58 -5.83 -9.91
C PHE A 303 -3.76 -5.43 -9.01
N VAL A 304 -4.27 -6.37 -8.20
CA VAL A 304 -5.44 -6.13 -7.32
C VAL A 304 -5.10 -6.44 -5.87
N HIS A 305 -5.44 -5.53 -4.96
CA HIS A 305 -5.50 -5.84 -3.53
C HIS A 305 -6.96 -6.01 -3.13
N ALA A 306 -7.35 -7.27 -2.94
CA ALA A 306 -8.71 -7.68 -2.63
C ALA A 306 -8.94 -7.68 -1.12
N ARG A 307 -8.96 -6.50 -0.53
CA ARG A 307 -9.48 -6.23 0.82
C ARG A 307 -10.43 -5.03 0.75
N ILE A 308 -11.12 -4.72 1.84
CA ILE A 308 -12.00 -3.54 1.88
C ILE A 308 -12.07 -2.95 3.29
N CYS A 309 -12.24 -1.63 3.39
CA CYS A 309 -12.48 -0.93 4.63
C CYS A 309 -13.96 -0.53 4.76
N ASN A 310 -14.37 -0.25 6.00
CA ASN A 310 -15.65 0.36 6.30
C ASN A 310 -15.43 1.71 7.00
N VAL A 311 -15.96 2.79 6.42
CA VAL A 311 -15.93 4.12 7.02
C VAL A 311 -17.15 4.27 7.93
N MET A 312 -16.89 4.64 9.17
CA MET A 312 -17.88 4.86 10.21
C MET A 312 -18.49 6.27 10.10
N PRO A 313 -19.67 6.54 10.69
CA PRO A 313 -20.32 7.85 10.57
C PRO A 313 -19.47 9.05 11.04
N ASN A 314 -18.55 8.82 11.97
CA ASN A 314 -17.62 9.83 12.49
C ASN A 314 -16.37 10.03 11.61
N GLY A 315 -16.32 9.38 10.43
CA GLY A 315 -15.22 9.44 9.47
C GLY A 315 -14.04 8.53 9.77
N ASP A 316 -14.02 7.84 10.90
CA ASP A 316 -13.00 6.82 11.18
C ASP A 316 -13.21 5.61 10.26
N PHE A 317 -12.20 4.76 10.09
CA PHE A 317 -12.37 3.53 9.33
C PHE A 317 -11.55 2.37 9.87
N LYS A 318 -12.04 1.15 9.64
CA LYS A 318 -11.30 -0.10 9.88
C LYS A 318 -11.38 -1.01 8.67
N GLU A 319 -10.44 -1.94 8.59
CA GLU A 319 -10.55 -3.09 7.69
C GLU A 319 -11.85 -3.87 7.97
N SER A 320 -12.47 -4.39 6.92
CA SER A 320 -13.74 -5.13 6.95
C SER A 320 -13.52 -6.58 6.51
N THR A 321 -14.59 -7.38 6.57
CA THR A 321 -14.58 -8.77 6.09
C THR A 321 -14.35 -8.85 4.58
N HIS A 322 -13.58 -9.85 4.14
CA HIS A 322 -13.38 -10.16 2.72
C HIS A 322 -14.63 -10.72 2.02
N LEU A 323 -15.74 -10.88 2.76
CA LEU A 323 -17.06 -11.23 2.24
C LEU A 323 -17.99 -10.02 2.07
N ASP A 324 -17.48 -8.79 2.19
CA ASP A 324 -18.26 -7.58 1.92
C ASP A 324 -18.82 -7.62 0.49
N PRO A 325 -20.14 -7.37 0.28
CA PRO A 325 -20.75 -7.38 -1.05
C PRO A 325 -20.03 -6.49 -2.06
N ARG A 326 -19.50 -5.33 -1.62
CA ARG A 326 -18.73 -4.43 -2.50
C ARG A 326 -17.44 -5.09 -2.99
N LEU A 327 -16.76 -5.85 -2.13
CA LEU A 327 -15.55 -6.58 -2.53
C LEU A 327 -15.89 -7.75 -3.46
N ILE A 328 -17.03 -8.42 -3.25
CA ILE A 328 -17.51 -9.46 -4.17
C ILE A 328 -17.70 -8.89 -5.58
N ASP A 329 -18.31 -7.70 -5.70
CA ASP A 329 -18.49 -7.02 -7.00
C ASP A 329 -17.15 -6.63 -7.66
N VAL A 330 -16.18 -6.19 -6.86
CA VAL A 330 -14.81 -5.91 -7.33
C VAL A 330 -14.14 -7.19 -7.86
N VAL A 331 -14.17 -8.27 -7.09
CA VAL A 331 -13.60 -9.57 -7.48
C VAL A 331 -14.27 -10.08 -8.76
N ARG A 332 -15.61 -10.00 -8.85
CA ARG A 332 -16.36 -10.34 -10.07
C ARG A 332 -15.90 -9.55 -11.28
N THR A 333 -15.76 -8.23 -11.13
CA THR A 333 -15.29 -7.35 -12.20
C THR A 333 -13.93 -7.78 -12.74
N PHE A 334 -12.96 -8.08 -11.86
CA PHE A 334 -11.63 -8.47 -12.30
C PHE A 334 -11.55 -9.93 -12.79
N GLU A 335 -12.31 -10.86 -12.23
CA GLU A 335 -12.46 -12.22 -12.79
C GLU A 335 -13.02 -12.18 -14.23
N GLU A 336 -13.94 -11.26 -14.52
CA GLU A 336 -14.60 -11.12 -15.82
C GLU A 336 -13.77 -10.33 -16.83
N LYS A 337 -13.29 -9.15 -16.46
CA LYS A 337 -12.64 -8.22 -17.40
C LYS A 337 -11.13 -8.40 -17.50
N ARG A 338 -10.49 -8.98 -16.47
CA ARG A 338 -9.03 -9.14 -16.40
C ARG A 338 -8.63 -10.57 -15.99
N PRO A 339 -8.99 -11.61 -16.76
CA PRO A 339 -8.57 -12.97 -16.46
C PRO A 339 -7.05 -13.05 -16.27
N GLY A 340 -6.62 -13.71 -15.19
CA GLY A 340 -5.20 -13.86 -14.86
C GLY A 340 -4.51 -12.64 -14.24
N VAL A 341 -5.16 -11.49 -14.05
CA VAL A 341 -4.53 -10.38 -13.30
C VAL A 341 -4.15 -10.88 -11.90
N PRO A 342 -2.91 -10.64 -11.42
CA PRO A 342 -2.52 -11.04 -10.08
C PRO A 342 -3.36 -10.29 -9.05
N MET A 343 -3.68 -10.99 -7.97
CA MET A 343 -4.37 -10.43 -6.82
C MET A 343 -3.73 -10.91 -5.52
N ARG A 344 -3.78 -10.10 -4.47
CA ARG A 344 -3.53 -10.54 -3.09
C ARG A 344 -4.65 -10.07 -2.19
N VAL A 345 -4.94 -10.82 -1.13
CA VAL A 345 -5.98 -10.44 -0.13
C VAL A 345 -5.55 -9.31 0.81
N ASP A 346 -4.31 -8.87 0.67
CA ASP A 346 -3.71 -7.78 1.42
C ASP A 346 -3.79 -7.93 2.94
N HIS A 347 -4.37 -6.97 3.67
CA HIS A 347 -4.51 -7.03 5.11
C HIS A 347 -5.71 -7.88 5.52
N ALA A 348 -5.59 -8.56 6.66
CA ALA A 348 -6.67 -9.35 7.24
C ALA A 348 -6.62 -9.27 8.79
N PRO A 349 -7.69 -9.71 9.49
CA PRO A 349 -7.72 -9.66 10.94
C PRO A 349 -6.59 -10.47 11.59
N LEU A 350 -6.07 -9.96 12.71
CA LEU A 350 -5.17 -10.70 13.59
C LEU A 350 -6.01 -11.70 14.40
N MET A 351 -5.62 -12.98 14.40
CA MET A 351 -6.42 -14.04 15.00
C MET A 351 -5.58 -15.28 15.36
N LEU A 352 -6.15 -16.16 16.19
CA LEU A 352 -5.64 -17.51 16.47
C LEU A 352 -4.19 -17.58 16.96
N GLY A 353 -3.74 -16.61 17.76
CA GLY A 353 -2.39 -16.60 18.33
C GLY A 353 -1.35 -15.88 17.49
N ASP A 354 -1.72 -15.35 16.31
CA ASP A 354 -0.82 -14.58 15.45
C ASP A 354 -0.20 -13.37 16.14
N GLU A 355 -0.87 -12.79 17.15
CA GLU A 355 -0.36 -11.68 17.95
C GLU A 355 0.97 -12.01 18.66
N LYS A 356 1.21 -13.29 18.93
CA LYS A 356 2.44 -13.78 19.59
C LYS A 356 3.55 -14.12 18.61
N MET A 357 3.23 -14.16 17.32
CA MET A 357 4.15 -14.58 16.29
C MET A 357 5.02 -13.43 15.80
N GLY A 358 4.72 -12.17 16.16
CA GLY A 358 5.52 -11.00 15.77
C GLY A 358 5.59 -10.82 14.25
N TYR A 359 4.45 -10.97 13.58
CA TYR A 359 4.28 -10.59 12.18
C TYR A 359 4.21 -9.07 12.02
N ASN A 360 4.41 -8.59 10.78
CA ASN A 360 4.11 -7.20 10.45
C ASN A 360 2.60 -6.93 10.59
N ALA A 361 2.23 -5.75 11.07
CA ALA A 361 0.83 -5.38 11.31
C ALA A 361 0.00 -5.51 10.03
N GLY A 362 -1.14 -6.21 10.09
CA GLY A 362 -1.98 -6.53 8.93
C GLY A 362 -1.50 -7.71 8.07
N TYR A 363 -0.29 -8.24 8.30
CA TYR A 363 0.34 -9.29 7.50
C TYR A 363 0.47 -10.63 8.25
N SER A 364 -0.40 -10.89 9.22
CA SER A 364 -0.42 -12.18 9.92
C SER A 364 -0.80 -13.35 8.98
N PHE A 365 -0.47 -14.58 9.38
CA PHE A 365 -0.69 -15.76 8.55
C PHE A 365 -2.15 -16.22 8.56
N HIS A 366 -2.74 -16.48 9.73
CA HIS A 366 -4.06 -17.11 9.82
C HIS A 366 -5.16 -16.20 9.25
N GLY A 367 -5.11 -14.90 9.55
CA GLY A 367 -6.05 -13.94 8.99
C GLY A 367 -6.03 -13.90 7.47
N ARG A 368 -4.83 -13.76 6.89
CA ARG A 368 -4.67 -13.68 5.43
C ARG A 368 -4.95 -15.03 4.75
N MET A 369 -4.68 -16.15 5.41
CA MET A 369 -5.07 -17.48 4.94
C MET A 369 -6.60 -17.62 4.87
N LEU A 370 -7.32 -17.19 5.92
CA LEU A 370 -8.77 -17.18 5.94
C LEU A 370 -9.35 -16.30 4.82
N ALA A 371 -8.82 -15.08 4.69
CA ALA A 371 -9.19 -14.16 3.62
C ALA A 371 -8.94 -14.75 2.22
N LEU A 372 -7.79 -15.42 2.01
CA LEU A 372 -7.48 -16.10 0.75
C LEU A 372 -8.49 -17.20 0.46
N GLY A 373 -8.90 -17.98 1.46
CA GLY A 373 -9.98 -18.96 1.34
C GLY A 373 -11.32 -18.34 0.94
N MET A 374 -11.70 -17.23 1.59
CA MET A 374 -12.94 -16.48 1.27
C MET A 374 -12.94 -15.99 -0.18
N VAL A 375 -11.88 -15.30 -0.60
CA VAL A 375 -11.80 -14.75 -1.96
C VAL A 375 -11.66 -15.86 -3.01
N SER A 376 -10.93 -16.94 -2.71
CA SER A 376 -10.88 -18.12 -3.57
C SER A 376 -12.26 -18.75 -3.77
N GLY A 377 -13.09 -18.79 -2.72
CA GLY A 377 -14.49 -19.22 -2.81
C GLY A 377 -15.32 -18.32 -3.72
N ILE A 378 -15.21 -17.00 -3.57
CA ILE A 378 -15.88 -16.01 -4.43
C ILE A 378 -15.49 -16.24 -5.90
N MET A 379 -14.17 -16.34 -6.18
CA MET A 379 -13.65 -16.60 -7.52
C MET A 379 -14.19 -17.92 -8.09
N ALA A 380 -14.21 -19.00 -7.30
CA ALA A 380 -14.73 -20.29 -7.73
C ALA A 380 -16.22 -20.22 -8.10
N THR A 381 -17.04 -19.50 -7.31
CA THR A 381 -18.45 -19.28 -7.62
C THR A 381 -18.63 -18.52 -8.94
N ILE A 382 -17.91 -17.42 -9.13
CA ILE A 382 -17.98 -16.63 -10.38
C ILE A 382 -17.56 -17.47 -11.59
N ASN A 383 -16.51 -18.28 -11.45
CA ASN A 383 -16.03 -19.13 -12.54
C ASN A 383 -16.99 -20.28 -12.85
N ALA A 384 -17.69 -20.84 -11.86
CA ALA A 384 -18.73 -21.83 -12.08
C ALA A 384 -19.96 -21.25 -12.80
N GLU A 385 -20.34 -20.00 -12.52
CA GLU A 385 -21.44 -19.30 -13.20
C GLU A 385 -21.16 -19.07 -14.69
N LYS A 386 -19.89 -18.92 -15.08
CA LYS A 386 -19.46 -18.76 -16.48
C LYS A 386 -19.51 -20.06 -17.29
N GLY A 387 -19.64 -21.21 -16.62
CA GLY A 387 -19.64 -22.54 -17.24
C GLY A 387 -18.22 -23.03 -17.54
N CYS A 388 -17.91 -24.24 -17.05
CA CYS A 388 -16.88 -25.09 -17.65
C CYS A 388 -17.18 -25.34 -19.14
#